data_AF-A0A4U0PG25-F1
#
_entry.id   AF-A0A4U0PG25-F1
#
_cell.length_a   1.000
_cell.length_b   1.000
_cell.length_c   1.000
_cell.angle_alpha   90.00
_cell.angle_beta   90.00
_cell.angle_gamma   90.00
#
_symmetry.space_group_name_H-M   'P 1'
#
loop_
_entity.id
_entity.type
_entity.pdbx_description
1 polymer ?
#
loop_
_entity_poly.entity_id
_entity_poly.type
_entity_poly.pdbx_seq_one_letter_code
_entity_poly.pdbx_strand_id
1 'polypeptide(L)'
;MENLDLTAVARMGLILAHLLAFAAAFAAVAFGDFAIFRRRRVDTELLTKAANGVTLALTALWITGFAVILLDTRLDLALLWSKPKLLAKLSIVGLLTLNGIALHRWAFPLFSQPQDDPHRAAFLPAVLGAVSATTWTFAAFVGVGKAVAPALGYSGFMALYAASVAVGVWVSLTYVRPRLAAQMLPPEPVHTILELHTRQVLGPVGMDYLQEQGIQSADIATDPVAAVGRIGAALENLAPEAREQFDRLAHATLRKHDLLQAA
;
A
#
# COMPACT_ATOMS: atom_id res chain seq x y z
N MET A 1 4.11 48.70 -24.85
CA MET A 1 4.07 47.47 -24.06
C MET A 1 5.01 46.50 -24.74
N GLU A 2 6.11 46.19 -24.05
CA GLU A 2 7.17 45.29 -24.49
C GLU A 2 6.56 43.95 -24.93
N ASN A 3 6.97 43.44 -26.09
CA ASN A 3 6.48 42.16 -26.61
C ASN A 3 6.83 41.06 -25.60
N LEU A 4 5.84 40.61 -24.82
CA LEU A 4 5.95 39.41 -24.00
C LEU A 4 6.51 38.29 -24.89
N ASP A 5 7.70 37.78 -24.55
CA ASP A 5 8.22 36.58 -25.20
C ASP A 5 7.31 35.41 -24.82
N LEU A 6 6.34 35.16 -25.70
CA LEU A 6 5.33 34.11 -25.55
C LEU A 6 5.99 32.74 -25.33
N THR A 7 7.20 32.53 -25.85
CA THR A 7 7.97 31.28 -25.66
C THR A 7 8.48 31.17 -24.23
N ALA A 8 9.01 32.25 -23.67
CA ALA A 8 9.44 32.29 -22.27
C ALA A 8 8.27 32.11 -21.31
N VAL A 9 7.12 32.75 -21.58
CA VAL A 9 5.89 32.59 -20.79
C VAL A 9 5.38 31.16 -20.85
N ALA A 10 5.32 30.56 -22.05
CA ALA A 10 4.89 29.16 -22.23
C ALA A 10 5.83 28.18 -21.50
N ARG A 11 7.15 28.37 -21.62
CA ARG A 11 8.16 27.59 -20.89
C ARG A 11 7.95 27.68 -19.38
N MET A 12 7.77 28.89 -18.85
CA MET A 12 7.55 29.10 -17.41
C MET A 12 6.26 28.41 -16.95
N GLY A 13 5.17 28.55 -17.71
CA GLY A 13 3.89 27.89 -17.42
C GLY A 13 4.00 26.36 -17.42
N LEU A 14 4.70 25.78 -18.38
CA LEU A 14 4.93 24.34 -18.44
C LEU A 14 5.78 23.82 -17.29
N ILE A 15 6.83 24.54 -16.90
CA ILE A 15 7.65 24.18 -15.74
C ILE A 15 6.82 24.23 -14.46
N LEU A 16 6.00 25.27 -14.28
CA LEU A 16 5.09 25.37 -13.13
C LEU A 16 4.08 24.20 -13.11
N ALA A 17 3.43 23.91 -14.23
CA ALA A 17 2.50 22.80 -14.35
C ALA A 17 3.18 21.45 -14.03
N HIS A 18 4.42 21.25 -14.49
CA HIS A 18 5.20 20.06 -14.19
C HIS A 18 5.50 19.93 -12.68
N LEU A 19 5.87 21.03 -12.02
CA LEU A 19 6.13 21.04 -10.57
C LEU A 19 4.85 20.78 -9.77
N LEU A 20 3.71 21.33 -10.18
CA LEU A 20 2.41 21.06 -9.54
C LEU A 20 1.99 19.60 -9.72
N ALA A 21 2.16 19.03 -10.91
CA ALA A 21 1.92 17.62 -11.17
C ALA A 21 2.83 16.73 -10.30
N PHE A 22 4.10 17.12 -10.14
CA PHE A 22 5.05 16.42 -9.26
C PHE A 22 4.59 16.45 -7.80
N ALA A 23 4.17 17.61 -7.29
CA ALA A 23 3.65 17.76 -5.93
C ALA A 23 2.38 16.93 -5.71
N ALA A 24 1.45 16.94 -6.66
CA ALA A 24 0.24 16.12 -6.61
C ALA A 24 0.56 14.62 -6.59
N ALA A 25 1.53 14.18 -7.40
CA ALA A 25 1.97 12.80 -7.41
C ALA A 25 2.57 12.39 -6.06
N PHE A 26 3.44 13.23 -5.48
CA PHE A 26 4.06 12.98 -4.18
C PHE A 26 3.01 12.86 -3.07
N ALA A 27 2.00 13.73 -3.06
CA ALA A 27 0.88 13.64 -2.12
C ALA A 27 0.08 12.34 -2.31
N ALA A 28 -0.23 11.97 -3.55
CA ALA A 28 -0.95 10.73 -3.86
C ALA A 28 -0.17 9.47 -3.43
N VAL A 29 1.16 9.45 -3.62
CA VAL A 29 2.03 8.39 -3.10
C VAL A 29 1.96 8.31 -1.57
N ALA A 30 2.05 9.45 -0.88
CA ALA A 30 1.94 9.49 0.58
C ALA A 30 0.58 8.96 1.09
N PHE A 31 -0.52 9.28 0.38
CA PHE A 31 -1.82 8.69 0.68
C PHE A 31 -1.86 7.17 0.41
N GLY A 32 -1.20 6.70 -0.64
CA GLY A 32 -1.05 5.26 -0.92
C GLY A 32 -0.30 4.53 0.20
N ASP A 33 0.83 5.07 0.64
CA ASP A 33 1.60 4.52 1.77
C ASP A 33 0.76 4.51 3.06
N PHE A 34 0.00 5.59 3.29
CA PHE A 34 -0.92 5.66 4.42
C PHE A 34 -2.04 4.61 4.36
N ALA A 35 -2.58 4.33 3.17
CA ALA A 35 -3.57 3.27 2.94
C ALA A 35 -3.07 1.89 3.35
N ILE A 36 -1.77 1.66 3.14
CA ILE A 36 -1.09 0.40 3.42
C ILE A 36 -0.77 0.30 4.92
N PHE A 37 -0.23 1.34 5.56
CA PHE A 37 0.31 1.23 6.92
C PHE A 37 -0.63 1.63 8.06
N ARG A 38 -1.73 2.37 7.80
CA ARG A 38 -2.59 2.89 8.88
C ARG A 38 -3.41 1.80 9.59
N ARG A 39 -3.86 0.78 8.88
CA ARG A 39 -4.80 -0.23 9.40
C ARG A 39 -4.16 -1.62 9.42
N ARG A 40 -4.74 -2.53 10.22
CA ARG A 40 -4.34 -3.96 10.26
C ARG A 40 -4.57 -4.68 8.92
N ARG A 41 -5.40 -4.10 8.04
CA ARG A 41 -5.62 -4.52 6.65
C ARG A 41 -5.45 -3.33 5.73
N VAL A 42 -4.97 -3.58 4.52
CA VAL A 42 -4.82 -2.56 3.48
C VAL A 42 -6.20 -2.00 3.11
N ASP A 43 -6.33 -0.67 3.12
CA ASP A 43 -7.52 0.01 2.62
C ASP A 43 -7.48 0.03 1.09
N THR A 44 -8.05 -1.01 0.46
CA THR A 44 -7.98 -1.21 -0.99
C THR A 44 -8.68 -0.10 -1.78
N GLU A 45 -9.72 0.52 -1.21
CA GLU A 45 -10.43 1.64 -1.85
C GLU A 45 -9.55 2.90 -1.87
N LEU A 46 -8.98 3.27 -0.71
CA LEU A 46 -8.07 4.40 -0.61
C LEU A 46 -6.80 4.17 -1.45
N LEU A 47 -6.26 2.95 -1.43
CA LEU A 47 -5.12 2.57 -2.27
C LEU A 47 -5.41 2.74 -3.75
N THR A 48 -6.59 2.31 -4.22
CA THR A 48 -7.00 2.46 -5.63
C THR A 48 -7.16 3.93 -6.01
N LYS A 49 -7.78 4.74 -5.14
CA LYS A 49 -7.91 6.19 -5.35
C LYS A 49 -6.55 6.88 -5.43
N ALA A 50 -5.65 6.56 -4.49
CA ALA A 50 -4.29 7.05 -4.49
C ALA A 50 -3.53 6.66 -5.77
N ALA A 51 -3.62 5.39 -6.18
CA ALA A 51 -2.95 4.89 -7.37
C ALA A 51 -3.46 5.53 -8.67
N ASN A 52 -4.78 5.80 -8.77
CA ASN A 52 -5.36 6.56 -9.88
C ASN A 52 -4.85 8.01 -9.89
N GLY A 53 -4.76 8.64 -8.71
CA GLY A 53 -4.16 9.97 -8.57
C GLY A 53 -2.71 10.02 -9.04
N VAL A 54 -1.90 9.03 -8.66
CA VAL A 54 -0.51 8.89 -9.14
C VAL A 54 -0.46 8.71 -10.66
N THR A 55 -1.34 7.88 -11.23
CA THR A 55 -1.40 7.63 -12.68
C THR A 55 -1.73 8.92 -13.46
N LEU A 56 -2.70 9.68 -12.99
CA LEU A 56 -3.07 10.97 -13.59
C LEU A 56 -1.92 11.97 -13.49
N ALA A 57 -1.30 12.09 -12.32
CA ALA A 57 -0.18 13.00 -12.11
C ALA A 57 1.05 12.60 -12.96
N LEU A 58 1.34 11.31 -13.08
CA LEU A 58 2.41 10.79 -13.94
C LEU A 58 2.14 11.06 -15.42
N THR A 59 0.89 10.94 -15.85
CA THR A 59 0.48 11.32 -17.22
C THR A 59 0.72 12.81 -17.47
N ALA A 60 0.33 13.67 -16.53
CA ALA A 60 0.59 15.11 -16.62
C ALA A 60 2.10 15.44 -16.63
N LEU A 61 2.91 14.71 -15.83
CA LEU A 61 4.37 14.85 -15.83
C LEU A 61 4.98 14.48 -17.18
N TRP A 62 4.51 13.41 -17.83
CA TRP A 62 4.94 13.03 -19.17
C TRP A 62 4.59 14.09 -20.20
N ILE A 63 3.34 14.56 -20.22
CA ILE A 63 2.87 15.58 -21.18
C ILE A 63 3.68 16.86 -21.03
N THR A 64 3.76 17.39 -19.80
CA THR A 64 4.48 18.65 -19.53
C THR A 64 5.99 18.50 -19.74
N GLY A 65 6.58 17.38 -19.33
CA GLY A 65 8.00 17.10 -19.53
C GLY A 65 8.38 16.99 -21.00
N PHE A 66 7.58 16.28 -21.80
CA PHE A 66 7.79 16.16 -23.24
C PHE A 66 7.61 17.50 -23.95
N ALA A 67 6.61 18.31 -23.55
CA ALA A 67 6.41 19.65 -24.09
C ALA A 67 7.62 20.57 -23.83
N VAL A 68 8.20 20.54 -22.62
CA VAL A 68 9.42 21.30 -22.31
C VAL A 68 10.60 20.80 -23.16
N ILE A 69 10.76 19.49 -23.32
CA ILE A 69 11.83 18.92 -24.16
C ILE A 69 11.67 19.38 -25.62
N LEU A 70 10.45 19.34 -26.15
CA LEU A 70 10.15 19.79 -27.50
C LEU A 70 10.49 21.28 -27.70
N LEU A 71 10.15 22.15 -26.74
CA LEU A 71 10.51 23.56 -26.79
C LEU A 71 12.04 23.79 -26.71
N ASP A 72 12.76 22.97 -25.96
CA ASP A 72 14.17 23.20 -25.63
C ASP A 72 15.15 22.58 -26.61
N THR A 73 14.74 21.49 -27.24
CA THR A 73 15.60 20.69 -28.09
C THR A 73 15.05 20.51 -29.49
N ARG A 74 13.77 20.85 -29.73
CA ARG A 74 13.07 20.60 -31.00
C ARG A 74 13.18 19.15 -31.47
N LEU A 75 13.30 18.21 -30.51
CA LEU A 75 13.51 16.78 -30.73
C LEU A 75 14.81 16.44 -31.49
N ASP A 76 15.82 17.31 -31.43
CA ASP A 76 17.16 16.97 -31.87
C ASP A 76 17.73 15.88 -30.96
N LEU A 77 17.75 14.65 -31.48
CA LEU A 77 18.24 13.47 -30.77
C LEU A 77 19.72 13.62 -30.40
N ALA A 78 20.56 14.23 -31.24
CA ALA A 78 21.97 14.43 -30.92
C ALA A 78 22.15 15.41 -29.75
N LEU A 79 21.33 16.46 -29.70
CA LEU A 79 21.30 17.41 -28.59
C LEU A 79 20.73 16.76 -27.31
N LEU A 80 19.79 15.83 -27.41
CA LEU A 80 19.30 15.05 -26.27
C LEU A 80 20.39 14.14 -25.70
N TRP A 81 21.12 13.43 -26.56
CA TRP A 81 22.21 12.55 -26.16
C TRP A 81 23.35 13.28 -25.46
N SER A 82 23.60 14.55 -25.82
CA SER A 82 24.62 15.38 -25.16
C SER A 82 24.19 15.96 -23.80
N LYS A 83 22.94 15.75 -23.38
CA LYS A 83 22.39 16.26 -22.10
C LYS A 83 22.21 15.12 -21.08
N PRO A 84 23.28 14.69 -20.38
CA PRO A 84 23.24 13.51 -19.50
C PRO A 84 22.19 13.61 -18.38
N LYS A 85 22.01 14.80 -17.81
CA LYS A 85 20.97 15.04 -16.78
C LYS A 85 19.56 14.80 -17.33
N LEU A 86 19.30 15.19 -18.58
CA LEU A 86 18.00 15.02 -19.20
C LEU A 86 17.73 13.54 -19.53
N LEU A 87 18.74 12.82 -20.03
CA LEU A 87 18.66 11.37 -20.22
C LEU A 87 18.38 10.62 -18.91
N ALA A 88 19.02 11.03 -17.82
CA ALA A 88 18.76 10.47 -16.50
C ALA A 88 17.29 10.69 -16.09
N LYS A 89 16.76 11.92 -16.24
CA LYS A 89 15.33 12.19 -15.95
C LYS A 89 14.40 11.29 -16.76
N LEU A 90 14.62 11.16 -18.06
CA LEU A 90 13.83 10.30 -18.94
C LEU A 90 13.91 8.83 -18.56
N SER A 91 15.11 8.35 -18.20
CA SER A 91 15.30 6.97 -17.75
C SER A 91 14.54 6.70 -16.45
N ILE A 92 14.64 7.61 -15.48
CA ILE A 92 14.00 7.49 -14.17
C ILE A 92 12.47 7.53 -14.27
N VAL A 93 11.90 8.46 -15.05
CA VAL A 93 10.44 8.49 -15.24
C VAL A 93 9.93 7.28 -16.04
N GLY A 94 10.73 6.76 -16.98
CA GLY A 94 10.46 5.50 -17.68
C GLY A 94 10.41 4.31 -16.73
N LEU A 95 11.43 4.16 -15.87
CA LEU A 95 11.48 3.13 -14.83
C LEU A 95 10.31 3.25 -13.84
N LEU A 96 9.95 4.48 -13.45
CA LEU A 96 8.80 4.75 -12.60
C LEU A 96 7.49 4.29 -13.24
N THR A 97 7.33 4.54 -14.54
CA THR A 97 6.16 4.12 -15.32
C THR A 97 6.06 2.60 -15.40
N LEU A 98 7.16 1.92 -15.72
CA LEU A 98 7.23 0.46 -15.77
C LEU A 98 6.95 -0.17 -14.41
N ASN A 99 7.51 0.39 -13.34
CA ASN A 99 7.26 -0.06 -11.97
C ASN A 99 5.80 0.16 -11.55
N GLY A 100 5.19 1.29 -11.94
CA GLY A 100 3.76 1.56 -11.72
C GLY A 100 2.88 0.50 -12.38
N ILE A 101 3.16 0.16 -13.64
CA ILE A 101 2.43 -0.92 -14.34
C ILE A 101 2.59 -2.25 -13.58
N ALA A 102 3.79 -2.59 -13.12
CA ALA A 102 4.04 -3.80 -12.35
C ALA A 102 3.27 -3.81 -11.00
N LEU A 103 3.20 -2.67 -10.30
CA LEU A 103 2.43 -2.54 -9.07
C LEU A 103 0.94 -2.82 -9.29
N HIS A 104 0.34 -2.18 -10.30
CA HIS A 104 -1.09 -2.36 -10.61
C HIS A 104 -1.41 -3.78 -11.07
N ARG A 105 -0.52 -4.39 -11.85
CA ARG A 105 -0.79 -5.69 -12.47
C ARG A 105 -0.48 -6.87 -11.54
N TRP A 106 0.49 -6.73 -10.65
CA TRP A 106 0.99 -7.85 -9.84
C TRP A 106 0.99 -7.62 -8.32
N ALA A 107 1.28 -6.40 -7.83
CA ALA A 107 1.35 -6.17 -6.39
C ALA A 107 -0.01 -5.91 -5.75
N PHE A 108 -0.80 -4.99 -6.31
CA PHE A 108 -2.09 -4.60 -5.74
C PHE A 108 -3.12 -5.73 -5.67
N PRO A 109 -3.22 -6.63 -6.67
CA PRO A 109 -4.14 -7.77 -6.58
C PRO A 109 -3.87 -8.70 -5.39
N LEU A 110 -2.62 -8.77 -4.89
CA LEU A 110 -2.26 -9.60 -3.73
C LEU A 110 -2.88 -9.11 -2.42
N PHE A 111 -3.30 -7.84 -2.36
CA PHE A 111 -3.99 -7.29 -1.18
C PHE A 111 -5.50 -7.51 -1.21
N SER A 112 -6.06 -7.97 -2.34
CA SER A 112 -7.51 -8.15 -2.49
C SER A 112 -8.00 -9.50 -1.93
N GLN A 113 -7.11 -10.45 -1.66
CA GLN A 113 -7.47 -11.78 -1.17
C GLN A 113 -6.47 -12.23 -0.09
N PRO A 114 -6.92 -12.96 0.95
CA PRO A 114 -6.03 -13.67 1.86
C PRO A 114 -5.07 -14.59 1.08
N GLN A 115 -3.84 -14.69 1.57
CA GLN A 115 -2.79 -15.48 0.92
C GLN A 115 -2.42 -16.66 1.81
N ASP A 116 -2.25 -17.84 1.20
CA ASP A 116 -1.84 -19.06 1.92
C ASP A 116 -0.40 -18.96 2.45
N ASP A 117 0.49 -18.28 1.71
CA ASP A 117 1.84 -17.91 2.16
C ASP A 117 2.02 -16.38 2.10
N PRO A 118 1.62 -15.65 3.16
CA PRO A 118 1.73 -14.20 3.23
C PRO A 118 3.17 -13.68 3.13
N HIS A 119 4.16 -14.45 3.59
CA HIS A 119 5.56 -14.02 3.55
C HIS A 119 6.12 -14.05 2.13
N ARG A 120 5.73 -15.04 1.32
CA ARG A 120 6.05 -15.06 -0.12
C ARG A 120 5.25 -14.00 -0.87
N ALA A 121 3.95 -13.89 -0.63
CA ALA A 121 3.09 -12.92 -1.30
C ALA A 121 3.54 -11.47 -1.04
N ALA A 122 3.97 -11.14 0.19
CA ALA A 122 4.45 -9.81 0.56
C ALA A 122 5.80 -9.42 -0.06
N PHE A 123 6.56 -10.37 -0.62
CA PHE A 123 7.87 -10.07 -1.22
C PHE A 123 7.74 -9.11 -2.40
N LEU A 124 6.85 -9.39 -3.34
CA LEU A 124 6.72 -8.60 -4.56
C LEU A 124 6.22 -7.16 -4.29
N PRO A 125 5.15 -6.94 -3.48
CA PRO A 125 4.75 -5.59 -3.07
C PRO A 125 5.83 -4.84 -2.29
N ALA A 126 6.59 -5.52 -1.42
CA ALA A 126 7.68 -4.88 -0.68
C ALA A 126 8.78 -4.38 -1.63
N VAL A 127 9.19 -5.18 -2.62
CA VAL A 127 10.21 -4.78 -3.61
C VAL A 127 9.70 -3.66 -4.51
N LEU A 128 8.54 -3.84 -5.15
CA LEU A 128 8.00 -2.85 -6.09
C LEU A 128 7.62 -1.53 -5.39
N GLY A 129 7.15 -1.60 -4.14
CA GLY A 129 6.92 -0.43 -3.30
C GLY A 129 8.22 0.30 -2.97
N ALA A 130 9.29 -0.42 -2.63
CA ALA A 130 10.60 0.18 -2.38
C ALA A 130 11.20 0.86 -3.62
N VAL A 131 11.11 0.19 -4.78
CA VAL A 131 11.52 0.77 -6.07
C VAL A 131 10.70 2.03 -6.33
N SER A 132 9.39 2.02 -6.12
CA SER A 132 8.52 3.19 -6.30
C SER A 132 8.95 4.36 -5.42
N ALA A 133 9.02 4.16 -4.10
CA ALA A 133 9.39 5.20 -3.14
C ALA A 133 10.77 5.79 -3.46
N THR A 134 11.75 4.93 -3.70
CA THR A 134 13.11 5.35 -4.05
C THR A 134 13.13 6.15 -5.36
N THR A 135 12.39 5.69 -6.38
CA THR A 135 12.39 6.34 -7.71
C THR A 135 11.71 7.71 -7.65
N TRP A 136 10.64 7.88 -6.87
CA TRP A 136 10.02 9.20 -6.63
C TRP A 136 10.97 10.18 -5.94
N THR A 137 11.64 9.74 -4.86
CA THR A 137 12.62 10.57 -4.16
C THR A 137 13.81 10.90 -5.08
N PHE A 138 14.28 9.93 -5.86
CA PHE A 138 15.38 10.13 -6.79
C PHE A 138 15.01 11.06 -7.93
N ALA A 139 13.78 11.00 -8.44
CA ALA A 139 13.27 11.95 -9.44
C ALA A 139 13.30 13.39 -8.90
N ALA A 140 12.93 13.60 -7.63
CA ALA A 140 13.05 14.90 -6.96
C ALA A 140 14.51 15.38 -6.93
N PHE A 141 15.42 14.49 -6.53
CA PHE A 141 16.86 14.76 -6.47
C PHE A 141 17.43 15.15 -7.84
N VAL A 142 17.15 14.39 -8.90
CA VAL A 142 17.60 14.71 -10.25
C VAL A 142 16.98 16.03 -10.74
N GLY A 143 15.77 16.35 -10.30
CA GLY A 143 15.14 17.66 -10.51
C GLY A 143 16.07 18.82 -10.13
N VAL A 144 16.52 18.82 -8.87
CA VAL A 144 17.32 19.90 -8.26
C VAL A 144 18.83 19.75 -8.46
N GLY A 145 19.31 18.57 -8.86
CA GLY A 145 20.74 18.21 -8.94
C GLY A 145 21.56 18.89 -10.05
N LYS A 146 21.33 20.18 -10.35
CA LYS A 146 22.12 20.94 -11.34
C LYS A 146 23.59 21.04 -10.92
N ALA A 147 23.87 21.23 -9.64
CA ALA A 147 25.23 21.39 -9.11
C ALA A 147 26.10 20.12 -9.30
N VAL A 148 25.50 18.94 -9.16
CA VAL A 148 26.21 17.64 -9.25
C VAL A 148 26.24 17.07 -10.67
N ALA A 149 25.46 17.64 -11.61
CA ALA A 149 25.32 17.11 -12.95
C ALA A 149 26.64 17.06 -13.76
N PRO A 150 27.53 18.07 -13.72
CA PRO A 150 28.82 18.01 -14.42
C PRO A 150 29.74 16.91 -13.88
N ALA A 151 29.68 16.64 -12.56
CA ALA A 151 30.53 15.65 -11.91
C ALA A 151 30.03 14.21 -12.13
N LEU A 152 28.71 14.00 -12.10
CA LEU A 152 28.14 12.66 -12.20
C LEU A 152 27.99 12.17 -13.65
N GLY A 153 27.61 13.05 -14.58
CA GLY A 153 27.17 12.61 -15.91
C GLY A 153 25.98 11.64 -15.84
N TYR A 154 25.68 10.94 -16.95
CA TYR A 154 24.55 10.01 -17.01
C TYR A 154 24.82 8.76 -16.17
N SER A 155 26.00 8.15 -16.35
CA SER A 155 26.41 6.92 -15.64
C SER A 155 26.42 7.12 -14.12
N GLY A 156 26.90 8.26 -13.62
CA GLY A 156 26.91 8.56 -12.19
C GLY A 156 25.50 8.70 -11.62
N PHE A 157 24.56 9.33 -12.33
CA PHE A 157 23.15 9.37 -11.91
C PHE A 157 22.55 7.96 -11.85
N MET A 158 22.78 7.14 -12.88
CA MET A 158 22.21 5.78 -12.93
C MET A 158 22.85 4.84 -11.90
N ALA A 159 24.15 4.96 -11.64
CA ALA A 159 24.84 4.21 -10.58
C ALA A 159 24.32 4.60 -9.19
N LEU A 160 24.16 5.89 -8.92
CA LEU A 160 23.59 6.38 -7.67
C LEU A 160 22.14 5.93 -7.49
N TYR A 161 21.35 5.95 -8.56
CA TYR A 161 20.00 5.41 -8.56
C TYR A 161 19.99 3.91 -8.21
N ALA A 162 20.81 3.10 -8.88
CA ALA A 162 20.89 1.67 -8.64
C ALA A 162 21.29 1.34 -7.19
N ALA A 163 22.28 2.06 -6.65
CA ALA A 163 22.68 1.96 -5.25
C ALA A 163 21.53 2.35 -4.30
N SER A 164 20.81 3.44 -4.61
CA SER A 164 19.68 3.89 -3.80
C SER A 164 18.56 2.85 -3.79
N VAL A 165 18.25 2.24 -4.94
CA VAL A 165 17.24 1.19 -5.06
C VAL A 165 17.66 -0.06 -4.29
N ALA A 166 18.93 -0.47 -4.38
CA ALA A 166 19.44 -1.61 -3.63
C ALA A 166 19.27 -1.41 -2.11
N VAL A 167 19.63 -0.22 -1.61
CA VAL A 167 19.42 0.15 -0.19
C VAL A 167 17.93 0.18 0.16
N GLY A 168 17.09 0.82 -0.66
CA GLY A 168 15.65 0.89 -0.43
C GLY A 168 14.99 -0.50 -0.38
N VAL A 169 15.35 -1.39 -1.30
CA VAL A 169 14.89 -2.78 -1.34
C VAL A 169 15.35 -3.54 -0.10
N TRP A 170 16.62 -3.40 0.29
CA TRP A 170 17.14 -4.04 1.50
C TRP A 170 16.37 -3.60 2.76
N VAL A 171 16.14 -2.29 2.92
CA VAL A 171 15.34 -1.73 4.03
C VAL A 171 13.92 -2.28 3.97
N SER A 172 13.28 -2.28 2.81
CA SER A 172 11.90 -2.76 2.65
C SER A 172 11.76 -4.24 2.98
N LEU A 173 12.67 -5.08 2.51
CA LEU A 173 12.65 -6.52 2.80
C LEU A 173 12.88 -6.81 4.29
N THR A 174 13.65 -5.96 4.97
CA THR A 174 13.95 -6.12 6.40
C THR A 174 12.81 -5.62 7.29
N TYR A 175 12.22 -4.47 6.98
CA TYR A 175 11.29 -3.77 7.89
C TYR A 175 9.84 -3.65 7.40
N VAL A 176 9.61 -3.67 6.09
CA VAL A 176 8.28 -3.46 5.48
C VAL A 176 7.62 -4.81 5.16
N ARG A 177 8.36 -5.75 4.57
CA ARG A 177 7.85 -7.08 4.20
C ARG A 177 7.17 -7.81 5.37
N PRO A 178 7.70 -7.85 6.61
CA PRO A 178 7.02 -8.52 7.72
C PRO A 178 5.66 -7.88 8.04
N ARG A 179 5.55 -6.54 7.93
CA ARG A 179 4.30 -5.82 8.16
C ARG A 179 3.27 -6.11 7.07
N LEU A 180 3.69 -6.12 5.80
CA LEU A 180 2.81 -6.48 4.68
C LEU A 180 2.32 -7.93 4.78
N ALA A 181 3.20 -8.86 5.16
CA ALA A 181 2.82 -10.26 5.39
C ALA A 181 1.76 -10.39 6.49
N ALA A 182 1.92 -9.65 7.60
CA ALA A 182 0.93 -9.65 8.69
C ALA A 182 -0.45 -9.13 8.25
N GLN A 183 -0.52 -8.26 7.24
CA GLN A 183 -1.77 -7.72 6.70
C GLN A 183 -2.45 -8.67 5.70
N MET A 184 -1.70 -9.62 5.13
CA MET A 184 -2.18 -10.62 4.17
C MET A 184 -2.58 -11.95 4.83
N LEU A 185 -2.39 -12.09 6.15
CA LEU A 185 -2.84 -13.25 6.91
C LEU A 185 -4.35 -13.42 6.78
N PRO A 186 -4.85 -14.67 6.62
CA PRO A 186 -6.27 -14.95 6.77
C PRO A 186 -6.80 -14.39 8.10
N PRO A 187 -8.05 -13.90 8.17
CA PRO A 187 -8.69 -13.65 9.46
C PRO A 187 -8.53 -14.91 10.33
N GLU A 188 -8.14 -14.74 11.59
CA GLU A 188 -8.30 -15.81 12.56
C GLU A 188 -9.76 -16.28 12.48
N PRO A 189 -9.99 -17.57 12.24
CA PRO A 189 -11.34 -18.01 11.97
C PRO A 189 -12.18 -17.74 13.23
N VAL A 190 -13.40 -17.23 13.02
CA VAL A 190 -14.25 -16.67 14.08
C VAL A 190 -14.42 -17.65 15.24
N HIS A 191 -14.44 -18.95 14.95
CA HIS A 191 -14.50 -19.99 15.97
C HIS A 191 -13.33 -19.98 16.95
N THR A 192 -12.10 -19.71 16.50
CA THR A 192 -10.92 -19.64 17.38
C THR A 192 -11.01 -18.44 18.32
N ILE A 193 -11.48 -17.28 17.81
CA ILE A 193 -11.66 -16.07 18.62
C ILE A 193 -12.78 -16.27 19.65
N LEU A 194 -13.90 -16.86 19.21
CA LEU A 194 -15.02 -17.16 20.10
C LEU A 194 -14.63 -18.17 21.16
N GLU A 195 -13.92 -19.25 20.79
CA GLU A 195 -13.41 -20.24 21.75
C GLU A 195 -12.43 -19.62 22.76
N LEU A 196 -11.57 -18.70 22.33
CA LEU A 196 -10.69 -17.93 23.23
C LEU A 196 -11.51 -17.08 24.21
N HIS A 197 -12.53 -16.35 23.74
CA HIS A 197 -13.41 -15.58 24.61
C HIS A 197 -14.17 -16.48 25.58
N THR A 198 -14.69 -17.62 25.12
CA THR A 198 -15.36 -18.61 25.95
C THR A 198 -14.40 -19.12 27.04
N ARG A 199 -13.18 -19.54 26.69
CA ARG A 199 -12.15 -19.98 27.65
C ARG A 199 -11.76 -18.88 28.63
N GLN A 200 -11.66 -17.63 28.18
CA GLN A 200 -11.31 -16.49 29.02
C GLN A 200 -12.40 -16.21 30.06
N VAL A 201 -13.67 -16.37 29.68
CA VAL A 201 -14.82 -16.06 30.54
C VAL A 201 -15.16 -17.22 31.48
N LEU A 202 -15.06 -18.47 31.00
CA LEU A 202 -15.49 -19.67 31.73
C LEU A 202 -14.36 -20.43 32.45
N GLY A 203 -13.11 -20.23 32.02
CA GLY A 203 -11.99 -21.05 32.48
C GLY A 203 -12.14 -22.54 32.11
N PRO A 204 -11.27 -23.42 32.63
CA PRO A 204 -11.27 -24.85 32.27
C PRO A 204 -12.58 -25.57 32.65
N VAL A 205 -13.10 -25.28 33.85
CA VAL A 205 -14.29 -25.98 34.40
C VAL A 205 -15.56 -25.66 33.60
N GLY A 206 -15.74 -24.41 33.16
CA GLY A 206 -16.90 -24.07 32.34
C GLY A 206 -16.80 -24.59 30.90
N MET A 207 -15.60 -24.87 30.40
CA MET A 207 -15.45 -25.54 29.10
C MET A 207 -15.92 -27.01 29.15
N ASP A 208 -15.64 -27.71 30.26
CA ASP A 208 -16.11 -29.08 30.46
C ASP A 208 -17.65 -29.12 30.53
N TYR A 209 -18.27 -28.16 31.22
CA TYR A 209 -19.73 -28.02 31.26
C TYR A 209 -20.35 -27.80 29.88
N LEU A 210 -19.74 -26.97 29.03
CA LEU A 210 -20.22 -26.78 27.65
C LEU A 210 -20.14 -28.07 26.83
N GLN A 211 -19.08 -28.87 27.01
CA GLN A 211 -18.97 -30.18 26.36
C GLN A 211 -20.04 -31.16 26.85
N GLU A 212 -20.37 -31.18 28.14
CA GLU A 212 -21.47 -31.99 28.70
C GLU A 212 -22.83 -31.60 28.12
N GLN A 213 -23.04 -30.31 27.82
CA GLN A 213 -24.24 -29.81 27.14
C GLN A 213 -24.21 -30.04 25.61
N GLY A 214 -23.21 -30.75 25.09
CA GLY A 214 -23.07 -31.04 23.66
C GLY A 214 -22.66 -29.83 22.81
N ILE A 215 -22.11 -28.78 23.42
CA ILE A 215 -21.60 -27.60 22.73
C ILE A 215 -20.11 -27.80 22.48
N GLN A 216 -19.74 -28.15 21.26
CA GLN A 216 -18.36 -28.40 20.88
C GLN A 216 -17.76 -27.23 20.09
N SER A 217 -16.43 -27.12 20.10
CA SER A 217 -15.70 -26.13 19.27
C SER A 217 -16.03 -26.27 17.77
N ALA A 218 -16.40 -27.48 17.32
CA ALA A 218 -16.83 -27.76 15.95
C ALA A 218 -18.17 -27.08 15.58
N ASP A 219 -19.06 -26.85 16.55
CA ASP A 219 -20.33 -26.17 16.30
C ASP A 219 -20.10 -24.67 16.04
N ILE A 220 -19.11 -24.07 16.72
CA ILE A 220 -18.69 -22.69 16.52
C ILE A 220 -18.09 -22.50 15.12
N ALA A 221 -17.44 -23.52 14.56
CA ALA A 221 -16.90 -23.50 13.21
C ALA A 221 -17.98 -23.64 12.13
N THR A 222 -19.10 -24.31 12.43
CA THR A 222 -20.17 -24.61 11.47
C THR A 222 -21.21 -23.48 11.42
N ASP A 223 -21.65 -23.00 12.58
CA ASP A 223 -22.56 -21.85 12.70
C ASP A 223 -22.17 -21.00 13.92
N PRO A 224 -21.32 -19.97 13.71
CA PRO A 224 -20.83 -19.12 14.80
C PRO A 224 -21.94 -18.36 15.53
N VAL A 225 -23.03 -18.01 14.83
CA VAL A 225 -24.13 -17.21 15.41
C VAL A 225 -24.98 -18.10 16.30
N ALA A 226 -25.38 -19.28 15.81
CA ALA A 226 -26.12 -20.25 16.61
C ALA A 226 -25.29 -20.73 17.81
N ALA A 227 -23.98 -20.94 17.63
CA ALA A 227 -23.09 -21.35 18.70
C ALA A 227 -23.00 -20.29 19.82
N VAL A 228 -22.89 -19.00 19.49
CA VAL A 228 -22.92 -17.91 20.48
C VAL A 228 -24.23 -17.91 21.26
N GLY A 229 -25.37 -18.11 20.58
CA GLY A 229 -26.66 -18.22 21.25
C GLY A 229 -26.75 -19.38 22.25
N ARG A 230 -26.25 -20.57 21.87
CA ARG A 230 -26.21 -21.75 22.77
C ARG A 230 -25.25 -21.56 23.95
N ILE A 231 -24.07 -20.98 23.71
CA ILE A 231 -23.11 -20.67 24.79
C ILE A 231 -23.70 -19.64 25.75
N GLY A 232 -24.38 -18.61 25.24
CA GLY A 232 -25.09 -17.62 26.06
C GLY A 232 -26.19 -18.24 26.92
N ALA A 233 -26.97 -19.18 26.37
CA ALA A 233 -28.00 -19.92 27.11
C ALA A 233 -27.40 -20.84 28.19
N ALA A 234 -26.28 -21.49 27.92
CA ALA A 234 -25.56 -22.30 28.91
C ALA A 234 -24.97 -21.42 30.03
N LEU A 235 -24.44 -20.24 29.68
CA LEU A 235 -23.92 -19.26 30.63
C LEU A 235 -25.00 -18.70 31.56
N GLU A 236 -26.24 -18.55 31.10
CA GLU A 236 -27.36 -18.11 31.95
C GLU A 236 -27.59 -19.05 33.14
N ASN A 237 -27.41 -20.36 32.93
CA ASN A 237 -27.60 -21.37 33.97
C ASN A 237 -26.35 -21.56 34.85
N LEU A 238 -25.15 -21.46 34.27
CA LEU A 238 -23.90 -21.73 34.99
C LEU A 238 -23.32 -20.51 35.70
N ALA A 239 -23.26 -19.37 35.02
CA ALA A 239 -22.54 -18.18 35.44
C ALA A 239 -23.17 -16.91 34.83
N PRO A 240 -24.32 -16.44 35.37
CA PRO A 240 -25.07 -15.33 34.79
C PRO A 240 -24.25 -14.02 34.75
N GLU A 241 -23.32 -13.82 35.68
CA GLU A 241 -22.40 -12.68 35.71
C GLU A 241 -21.41 -12.69 34.54
N ALA A 242 -21.03 -13.88 34.08
CA ALA A 242 -20.07 -14.09 33.00
C ALA A 242 -20.72 -13.93 31.61
N ARG A 243 -22.05 -14.08 31.54
CA ARG A 243 -22.83 -13.95 30.31
C ARG A 243 -22.69 -12.58 29.65
N GLU A 244 -22.88 -11.50 30.41
CA GLU A 244 -22.84 -10.15 29.83
C GLU A 244 -21.44 -9.80 29.27
N GLN A 245 -20.39 -10.33 29.89
CA GLN A 245 -19.02 -10.18 29.39
C GLN A 245 -18.81 -10.99 28.10
N PHE A 246 -19.26 -12.24 28.06
CA PHE A 246 -19.20 -13.07 26.86
C PHE A 246 -20.00 -12.47 25.70
N ASP A 247 -21.24 -12.06 25.93
CA ASP A 247 -22.12 -11.50 24.89
C ASP A 247 -21.53 -10.22 24.29
N ARG A 248 -20.91 -9.36 25.10
CA ARG A 248 -20.19 -8.18 24.60
C ARG A 248 -19.01 -8.55 23.70
N LEU A 249 -18.19 -9.50 24.12
CA LEU A 249 -17.01 -9.96 23.35
C LEU A 249 -17.43 -10.69 22.06
N ALA A 250 -18.44 -11.55 22.14
CA ALA A 250 -18.99 -12.31 21.03
C ALA A 250 -19.68 -11.40 20.01
N HIS A 251 -20.55 -10.47 20.44
CA HIS A 251 -21.19 -9.50 19.54
C HIS A 251 -20.16 -8.57 18.87
N ALA A 252 -19.14 -8.11 19.59
CA ALA A 252 -18.06 -7.32 19.01
C ALA A 252 -17.30 -8.12 17.93
N THR A 253 -17.08 -9.41 18.17
CA THR A 253 -16.40 -10.31 17.23
C THR A 253 -17.24 -10.61 15.99
N LEU A 254 -18.52 -10.97 16.17
CA LEU A 254 -19.43 -11.27 15.07
C LEU A 254 -19.68 -10.02 14.21
N ARG A 255 -19.86 -8.84 14.82
CA ARG A 255 -19.98 -7.56 14.10
C ARG A 255 -18.72 -7.21 13.32
N LYS A 256 -17.54 -7.44 13.91
CA LYS A 256 -16.25 -7.18 13.25
C LYS A 256 -16.03 -8.07 12.01
N HIS A 257 -16.71 -9.21 11.93
CA HIS A 257 -16.62 -10.15 10.81
C HIS A 257 -17.89 -10.16 9.93
N ASP A 258 -18.76 -9.16 10.07
CA ASP A 258 -20.01 -8.98 9.31
C ASP A 258 -20.99 -10.17 9.37
N LEU A 259 -20.85 -11.07 10.33
CA LEU A 259 -21.69 -12.27 10.47
C LEU A 259 -23.10 -11.97 11.02
N LEU A 260 -23.30 -10.78 11.58
CA LEU A 260 -24.62 -10.32 12.08
C LEU A 260 -25.49 -9.68 11.00
N GLN A 261 -24.96 -9.40 9.80
CA GLN A 261 -25.77 -8.87 8.68
C GLN A 261 -26.36 -9.98 7.79
N ALA A 262 -26.01 -11.24 8.05
CA ALA A 262 -26.40 -12.41 7.26
C ALA A 262 -27.48 -13.29 7.91
N ALA A 263 -28.02 -12.89 9.07
CA ALA A 263 -29.11 -13.55 9.78
C ALA A 263 -30.36 -12.64 9.79
#